data_AF-A0A0D5CJP9-F1
#
_entry.id   AF-A0A0D5CJP9-F1
#
_cell.length_a   1.000
_cell.length_b   1.000
_cell.length_c   1.000
_cell.angle_alpha   90.00
_cell.angle_beta   90.00
_cell.angle_gamma   90.00
#
_symmetry.space_group_name_H-M   'P 1'
#
loop_
_entity.id
_entity.type
_entity.pdbx_description
1 polymer ?
#
loop_
_entity_poly.entity_id
_entity_poly.type
_entity_poly.pdbx_seq_one_letter_code
_entity_poly.pdbx_strand_id
1 'polypeptide(L)'
;MCVASVLAGTALAAPASASARTVDPASASIELVSGSLANVERSDPTLLHEPSASSIGEMRAGTEAVTIPTDLSDGITVTDGNGDRLRVDLPGADAAAAPVVLDEGTVVFPGQASANSVIVSDVGVQMLTPVADAHAPSTYSYDVSLQPGQELALIGEGAAVLDADGSAALLIGQAWAMDADGDAVPTRYSVEGATLTQHVDRTSTHDVAYPVVADPVWFAPAVLRCLAGIGLNGPQIANIIATGTPGSLPSALGRAALACIRGK
;
A
#
# COMPACT_ATOMS: atom_id res chain seq x y z
N MET A 1 42.76 -61.52 -50.28
CA MET A 1 42.91 -60.11 -49.87
C MET A 1 41.54 -59.47 -49.85
N CYS A 2 41.02 -59.12 -48.67
CA CYS A 2 40.05 -58.04 -48.44
C CYS A 2 39.89 -57.91 -46.92
N VAL A 3 40.53 -56.89 -46.34
CA VAL A 3 40.34 -56.49 -44.95
C VAL A 3 39.38 -55.30 -44.98
N ALA A 4 38.22 -55.43 -44.35
CA ALA A 4 37.24 -54.36 -44.20
C ALA A 4 37.45 -53.69 -42.83
N SER A 5 37.90 -52.44 -42.85
CA SER A 5 38.06 -51.59 -41.66
C SER A 5 36.77 -50.82 -41.39
N VAL A 6 36.18 -50.98 -40.20
CA VAL A 6 35.04 -50.20 -39.72
C VAL A 6 35.58 -49.05 -38.85
N LEU A 7 35.33 -47.80 -39.27
CA LEU A 7 35.57 -46.61 -38.44
C LEU A 7 34.32 -46.33 -37.59
N ALA A 8 34.46 -46.37 -36.27
CA ALA A 8 33.45 -45.89 -35.33
C ALA A 8 33.66 -44.39 -35.07
N GLY A 9 32.74 -43.54 -35.53
CA GLY A 9 32.72 -42.11 -35.25
C GLY A 9 32.06 -41.83 -33.90
N THR A 10 32.82 -41.31 -32.95
CA THR A 10 32.31 -40.74 -31.70
C THR A 10 31.63 -39.40 -31.96
N ALA A 11 30.31 -39.35 -31.80
CA ALA A 11 29.55 -38.10 -31.81
C ALA A 11 29.78 -37.35 -30.48
N LEU A 12 30.44 -36.19 -30.53
CA LEU A 12 30.46 -35.24 -29.42
C LEU A 12 29.07 -34.59 -29.32
N ALA A 13 28.33 -34.92 -28.26
CA ALA A 13 27.12 -34.18 -27.90
C ALA A 13 27.54 -32.80 -27.36
N ALA A 14 27.17 -31.73 -28.07
CA ALA A 14 27.31 -30.37 -27.56
C ALA A 14 26.36 -30.17 -26.37
N PRO A 15 26.78 -29.47 -25.29
CA PRO A 15 25.86 -29.14 -24.21
C PRO A 15 24.80 -28.18 -24.77
N ALA A 16 23.53 -28.48 -24.48
CA ALA A 16 22.45 -27.54 -24.72
C ALA A 16 22.67 -26.32 -23.81
N SER A 17 22.98 -25.16 -24.40
CA SER A 17 22.99 -23.90 -23.67
C SER A 17 21.57 -23.62 -23.17
N ALA A 18 21.36 -23.77 -21.87
CA ALA A 18 20.15 -23.25 -21.22
C ALA A 18 20.23 -21.72 -21.31
N SER A 19 19.38 -21.10 -22.12
CA SER A 19 19.17 -19.66 -22.06
C SER A 19 18.66 -19.33 -20.66
N ALA A 20 19.49 -18.69 -19.83
CA ALA A 20 19.02 -18.05 -18.61
C ALA A 20 17.96 -17.03 -19.02
N ARG A 21 16.71 -17.28 -18.63
CA ARG A 21 15.61 -16.35 -18.87
C ARG A 21 15.92 -15.11 -18.05
N THR A 22 16.33 -14.02 -18.70
CA THR A 22 16.44 -12.72 -18.04
C THR A 22 15.03 -12.30 -17.65
N VAL A 23 14.70 -12.43 -16.37
CA VAL A 23 13.44 -11.93 -15.83
C VAL A 23 13.49 -10.41 -15.93
N ASP A 24 12.45 -9.83 -16.53
CA ASP A 24 12.29 -8.38 -16.59
C ASP A 24 12.11 -7.81 -15.17
N PRO A 25 12.86 -6.77 -14.76
CA PRO A 25 12.80 -6.23 -13.40
C PRO A 25 11.40 -5.82 -12.94
N ALA A 26 10.57 -5.28 -13.84
CA ALA A 26 9.20 -4.91 -13.50
C ALA A 26 8.35 -6.17 -13.22
N SER A 27 8.48 -7.20 -14.03
CA SER A 27 7.82 -8.50 -13.81
C SER A 27 8.22 -9.14 -12.47
N ALA A 28 9.50 -9.11 -12.11
CA ALA A 28 9.98 -9.62 -10.82
C ALA A 28 9.41 -8.81 -9.63
N SER A 29 9.32 -7.48 -9.76
CA SER A 29 8.73 -6.61 -8.75
C SER A 29 7.23 -6.89 -8.58
N ILE A 30 6.50 -7.13 -9.66
CA ILE A 30 5.07 -7.53 -9.60
C ILE A 30 4.89 -8.85 -8.86
N GLU A 31 5.70 -9.87 -9.17
CA GLU A 31 5.66 -11.15 -8.46
C GLU A 31 5.98 -11.00 -6.97
N LEU A 32 6.96 -10.16 -6.63
CA LEU A 32 7.31 -9.83 -5.24
C LEU A 32 6.12 -9.20 -4.53
N VAL A 33 5.49 -8.19 -5.12
CA VAL A 33 4.33 -7.50 -4.53
C VAL A 33 3.18 -8.48 -4.32
N SER A 34 2.80 -9.24 -5.34
CA SER A 34 1.72 -10.24 -5.25
C SER A 34 1.98 -11.28 -4.15
N GLY A 35 3.20 -11.84 -4.10
CA GLY A 35 3.60 -12.79 -3.06
C GLY A 35 3.59 -12.18 -1.65
N SER A 36 4.01 -10.92 -1.52
CA SER A 36 4.02 -10.20 -0.24
C SER A 36 2.62 -9.96 0.29
N LEU A 37 1.70 -9.49 -0.57
CA LEU A 37 0.30 -9.26 -0.17
C LEU A 37 -0.40 -10.56 0.20
N ALA A 38 -0.15 -11.65 -0.56
CA ALA A 38 -0.64 -12.97 -0.20
C ALA A 38 -0.06 -13.48 1.13
N ASN A 39 1.13 -13.03 1.53
CA ASN A 39 1.70 -13.33 2.85
C ASN A 39 1.04 -12.54 3.97
N VAL A 40 0.82 -11.24 3.76
CA VAL A 40 0.09 -10.40 4.71
C VAL A 40 -1.31 -10.97 4.95
N GLU A 41 -2.05 -11.28 3.89
CA GLU A 41 -3.39 -11.87 3.98
C GLU A 41 -3.42 -13.18 4.78
N ARG A 42 -2.40 -14.02 4.61
CA ARG A 42 -2.30 -15.31 5.32
C ARG A 42 -1.95 -15.13 6.80
N SER A 43 -1.07 -14.18 7.11
CA SER A 43 -0.49 -13.99 8.43
C SER A 43 -1.40 -13.17 9.32
N ASP A 44 -1.93 -12.07 8.78
CA ASP A 44 -2.94 -11.22 9.41
C ASP A 44 -3.88 -10.60 8.35
N PRO A 45 -5.02 -11.23 8.04
CA PRO A 45 -5.99 -10.72 7.08
C PRO A 45 -6.65 -9.41 7.55
N THR A 46 -6.44 -8.97 8.80
CA THR A 46 -6.96 -7.69 9.28
C THR A 46 -6.13 -6.49 8.81
N LEU A 47 -4.99 -6.72 8.15
CA LEU A 47 -4.12 -5.66 7.66
C LEU A 47 -4.47 -5.19 6.26
N LEU A 48 -5.14 -6.00 5.44
CA LEU A 48 -5.51 -5.63 4.07
C LEU A 48 -6.99 -5.26 3.97
N HIS A 49 -7.27 -4.27 3.12
CA HIS A 49 -8.64 -3.94 2.76
C HIS A 49 -9.13 -4.83 1.63
N GLU A 50 -10.42 -5.14 1.66
CA GLU A 50 -11.11 -5.72 0.51
C GLU A 50 -11.26 -4.64 -0.58
N PRO A 51 -10.75 -4.90 -1.80
CA PRO A 51 -10.93 -3.99 -2.92
C PRO A 51 -12.42 -3.89 -3.31
N SER A 52 -12.90 -2.67 -3.52
CA SER A 52 -14.25 -2.41 -4.06
C SER A 52 -14.25 -1.92 -5.51
N ALA A 53 -13.08 -1.54 -6.03
CA ALA A 53 -12.87 -1.18 -7.42
C ALA A 53 -11.43 -1.49 -7.86
N SER A 54 -11.24 -1.79 -9.14
CA SER A 54 -9.94 -2.17 -9.70
C SER A 54 -9.74 -1.64 -11.13
N SER A 55 -9.13 -0.47 -11.26
CA SER A 55 -8.81 0.16 -12.54
C SER A 55 -7.73 1.22 -12.37
N ILE A 56 -7.06 1.54 -13.47
CA ILE A 56 -6.33 2.81 -13.62
C ILE A 56 -7.34 3.89 -14.03
N GLY A 57 -7.12 5.13 -13.62
CA GLY A 57 -8.03 6.25 -13.84
C GLY A 57 -8.96 6.51 -12.66
N GLU A 58 -10.02 7.27 -12.89
CA GLU A 58 -11.03 7.60 -11.87
C GLU A 58 -11.94 6.39 -11.60
N MET A 59 -12.08 6.03 -10.33
CA MET A 59 -12.98 5.01 -9.83
C MET A 59 -13.86 5.60 -8.73
N ARG A 60 -15.07 5.07 -8.57
CA ARG A 60 -15.97 5.45 -7.48
C ARG A 60 -15.79 4.49 -6.31
N ALA A 61 -15.61 5.06 -5.12
CA ALA A 61 -15.58 4.37 -3.84
C ALA A 61 -16.64 5.02 -2.94
N GLY A 62 -17.86 4.48 -2.95
CA GLY A 62 -19.00 5.10 -2.27
C GLY A 62 -19.32 6.50 -2.82
N THR A 63 -19.26 7.52 -1.95
CA THR A 63 -19.47 8.93 -2.32
C THR A 63 -18.20 9.63 -2.80
N GLU A 64 -17.04 8.99 -2.69
CA GLU A 64 -15.77 9.52 -3.15
C GLU A 64 -15.40 8.97 -4.54
N ALA A 65 -14.46 9.66 -5.18
CA ALA A 65 -13.76 9.18 -6.35
C ALA A 65 -12.26 9.06 -6.03
N VAL A 66 -11.63 7.97 -6.46
CA VAL A 66 -10.19 7.77 -6.36
C VAL A 66 -9.63 7.71 -7.77
N THR A 67 -8.63 8.54 -8.04
CA THR A 67 -7.92 8.56 -9.32
C THR A 67 -6.53 7.97 -9.13
N ILE A 68 -6.30 6.83 -9.80
CA ILE A 68 -4.98 6.20 -9.90
C ILE A 68 -4.37 6.58 -11.26
N PRO A 69 -3.20 7.22 -11.30
CA PRO A 69 -2.60 7.67 -12.56
C PRO A 69 -1.89 6.52 -13.29
N THR A 70 -1.56 6.74 -14.56
CA THR A 70 -0.65 5.85 -15.32
C THR A 70 0.81 6.09 -14.99
N ASP A 71 1.14 7.26 -14.43
CA ASP A 71 2.47 7.65 -13.97
C ASP A 71 2.37 8.02 -12.49
N LEU A 72 3.13 7.34 -11.62
CA LEU A 72 2.99 7.55 -10.18
C LEU A 72 3.44 8.94 -9.74
N SER A 73 4.24 9.66 -10.54
CA SER A 73 4.62 11.05 -10.28
C SER A 73 3.42 12.02 -10.35
N ASP A 74 2.27 11.57 -10.87
CA ASP A 74 0.99 12.31 -10.82
C ASP A 74 0.20 12.08 -9.51
N GLY A 75 0.70 11.25 -8.60
CA GLY A 75 0.12 11.00 -7.28
C GLY A 75 -1.26 10.34 -7.31
N ILE A 76 -1.69 9.78 -6.17
CA ILE A 76 -3.04 9.26 -6.00
C ILE A 76 -3.94 10.40 -5.55
N THR A 77 -5.07 10.62 -6.24
CA THR A 77 -6.04 11.65 -5.84
C THR A 77 -7.30 11.03 -5.26
N VAL A 78 -7.69 11.45 -4.06
CA VAL A 78 -9.00 11.21 -3.48
C VAL A 78 -9.84 12.47 -3.65
N THR A 79 -11.02 12.33 -4.24
CA THR A 79 -11.98 13.42 -4.44
C THR A 79 -13.23 13.12 -3.62
N ASP A 80 -13.62 14.05 -2.76
CA ASP A 80 -14.78 13.86 -1.91
C ASP A 80 -16.11 14.15 -2.66
N GLY A 81 -17.24 13.97 -1.97
CA GLY A 81 -18.58 14.21 -2.54
C GLY A 81 -18.86 15.68 -2.88
N ASN A 82 -18.08 16.63 -2.37
CA ASN A 82 -18.19 18.06 -2.66
C ASN A 82 -17.28 18.48 -3.83
N GLY A 83 -16.38 17.60 -4.28
CA GLY A 83 -15.40 17.86 -5.32
C GLY A 83 -14.06 18.35 -4.79
N ASP A 84 -13.85 18.37 -3.47
CA ASP A 84 -12.57 18.71 -2.88
C ASP A 84 -11.58 17.57 -3.13
N ARG A 85 -10.36 17.94 -3.52
CA ARG A 85 -9.33 17.00 -3.95
C ARG A 85 -8.18 16.99 -2.97
N LEU A 86 -7.83 15.79 -2.52
CA LEU A 86 -6.62 15.50 -1.80
C LEU A 86 -5.72 14.63 -2.66
N ARG A 87 -4.53 15.14 -2.99
CA ARG A 87 -3.50 14.38 -3.71
C ARG A 87 -2.43 13.93 -2.73
N VAL A 88 -1.99 12.69 -2.89
CA VAL A 88 -0.89 12.08 -2.15
C VAL A 88 0.16 11.61 -3.16
N ASP A 89 1.37 12.14 -3.06
CA ASP A 89 2.52 11.64 -3.81
C ASP A 89 3.19 10.52 -3.02
N LEU A 90 3.57 9.43 -3.71
CA LEU A 90 4.05 8.21 -3.07
C LEU A 90 5.58 8.09 -3.09
N PRO A 91 6.18 7.32 -2.17
CA PRO A 91 7.61 7.10 -2.13
C PRO A 91 8.15 6.52 -3.44
N GLY A 92 9.24 7.10 -3.95
CA GLY A 92 9.92 6.60 -5.14
C GLY A 92 9.13 6.72 -6.45
N ALA A 93 8.11 7.60 -6.50
CA ALA A 93 7.24 7.78 -7.65
C ALA A 93 8.00 7.98 -8.99
N ASP A 94 9.06 8.78 -8.99
CA ASP A 94 9.87 9.06 -10.20
C ASP A 94 10.58 7.82 -10.78
N ALA A 95 10.76 6.78 -9.97
CA ALA A 95 11.42 5.54 -10.35
C ALA A 95 10.45 4.37 -10.58
N ALA A 96 9.15 4.60 -10.40
CA ALA A 96 8.12 3.59 -10.57
C ALA A 96 7.89 3.28 -12.05
N ALA A 97 7.71 2.01 -12.38
CA ALA A 97 7.30 1.58 -13.71
C ALA A 97 5.79 1.73 -13.91
N ALA A 98 5.34 1.52 -15.15
CA ALA A 98 3.93 1.58 -15.51
C ALA A 98 3.08 0.61 -14.65
N PRO A 99 1.88 1.03 -14.23
CA PRO A 99 1.06 0.24 -13.32
C PRO A 99 0.48 -1.01 -13.99
N VAL A 100 0.28 -2.04 -13.17
CA VAL A 100 -0.43 -3.27 -13.52
C VAL A 100 -1.55 -3.50 -12.51
N VAL A 101 -2.74 -3.84 -13.00
CA VAL A 101 -3.86 -4.25 -12.14
C VAL A 101 -3.77 -5.76 -11.95
N LEU A 102 -3.70 -6.22 -10.70
CA LEU A 102 -3.74 -7.63 -10.35
C LEU A 102 -5.18 -8.16 -10.33
N ASP A 103 -5.35 -9.49 -10.42
CA ASP A 103 -6.66 -10.14 -10.42
C ASP A 103 -7.44 -9.89 -9.11
N GLU A 104 -6.71 -9.65 -8.01
CA GLU A 104 -7.26 -9.32 -6.69
C GLU A 104 -7.61 -7.82 -6.56
N GLY A 105 -7.66 -7.08 -7.66
CA GLY A 105 -8.11 -5.69 -7.69
C GLY A 105 -7.13 -4.66 -7.14
N THR A 106 -5.90 -5.07 -6.85
CA THR A 106 -4.80 -4.19 -6.41
C THR A 106 -4.09 -3.61 -7.62
N VAL A 107 -3.81 -2.30 -7.61
CA VAL A 107 -2.95 -1.67 -8.63
C VAL A 107 -1.52 -1.60 -8.13
N VAL A 108 -0.59 -2.21 -8.86
CA VAL A 108 0.83 -2.26 -8.52
C VAL A 108 1.62 -1.34 -9.42
N PHE A 109 2.46 -0.52 -8.81
CA PHE A 109 3.50 0.28 -9.46
C PHE A 109 4.85 -0.38 -9.16
N PRO A 110 5.43 -1.12 -10.13
CA PRO A 110 6.66 -1.86 -9.91
C PRO A 110 7.82 -0.90 -9.62
N GLY A 111 8.71 -1.32 -8.72
CA GLY A 111 9.91 -0.58 -8.34
C GLY A 111 11.05 -1.52 -7.94
N GLN A 112 12.27 -0.99 -7.88
CA GLN A 112 13.47 -1.81 -7.64
C GLN A 112 13.71 -2.08 -6.14
N ALA A 113 14.00 -1.04 -5.36
CA ALA A 113 14.27 -1.18 -3.93
C ALA A 113 12.97 -1.27 -3.11
N SER A 114 11.96 -0.50 -3.53
CA SER A 114 10.59 -0.58 -3.01
C SER A 114 9.63 -0.38 -4.18
N ALA A 115 8.48 -1.05 -4.09
CA ALA A 115 7.36 -0.87 -5.01
C ALA A 115 6.22 -0.15 -4.29
N ASN A 116 5.16 0.19 -5.02
CA ASN A 116 3.92 0.68 -4.43
C ASN A 116 2.75 -0.19 -4.88
N SER A 117 1.79 -0.42 -4.00
CA SER A 117 0.52 -1.03 -4.35
C SER A 117 -0.65 -0.27 -3.75
N VAL A 118 -1.69 -0.06 -4.53
CA VAL A 118 -2.87 0.73 -4.17
C VAL A 118 -4.10 -0.16 -4.19
N ILE A 119 -4.78 -0.22 -3.05
CA ILE A 119 -6.06 -0.92 -2.88
C ILE A 119 -7.13 0.14 -2.63
N VAL A 120 -8.14 0.19 -3.50
CA VAL A 120 -9.30 1.07 -3.31
C VAL A 120 -10.42 0.27 -2.70
N SER A 121 -10.94 0.75 -1.56
CA SER A 121 -11.96 0.08 -0.78
C SER A 121 -13.11 1.03 -0.46
N ASP A 122 -14.20 0.49 0.09
CA ASP A 122 -15.37 1.28 0.50
C ASP A 122 -15.07 2.27 1.63
N VAL A 123 -13.93 2.13 2.32
CA VAL A 123 -13.60 2.92 3.50
C VAL A 123 -12.41 3.86 3.27
N GLY A 124 -11.82 3.84 2.08
CA GLY A 124 -10.65 4.63 1.72
C GLY A 124 -9.68 3.92 0.80
N VAL A 125 -8.46 4.44 0.76
CA VAL A 125 -7.38 3.95 -0.10
C VAL A 125 -6.24 3.45 0.77
N GLN A 126 -5.80 2.22 0.54
CA GLN A 126 -4.62 1.67 1.17
C GLN A 126 -3.45 1.72 0.18
N MET A 127 -2.36 2.34 0.60
CA MET A 127 -1.15 2.55 -0.21
C MET A 127 -0.01 1.83 0.48
N LEU A 128 0.29 0.62 0.03
CA LEU A 128 1.32 -0.21 0.65
C LEU A 128 2.64 -0.03 -0.09
N THR A 129 3.73 -0.14 0.66
CA THR A 129 5.09 -0.06 0.15
C THR A 129 5.83 -1.36 0.45
N PRO A 130 5.79 -2.34 -0.47
CA PRO A 130 6.63 -3.52 -0.41
C PRO A 130 8.12 -3.15 -0.58
N VAL A 131 8.94 -3.63 0.33
CA VAL A 131 10.37 -3.36 0.47
C VAL A 131 11.13 -4.63 0.12
N ALA A 132 11.87 -4.58 -0.99
CA ALA A 132 12.39 -5.79 -1.61
C ALA A 132 13.49 -6.47 -0.79
N ASP A 133 14.43 -5.70 -0.26
CA ASP A 133 15.61 -6.22 0.43
C ASP A 133 16.27 -5.19 1.38
N ALA A 134 17.32 -5.61 2.08
CA ALA A 134 17.98 -4.82 3.13
C ALA A 134 18.72 -3.57 2.67
N HIS A 135 18.92 -3.40 1.36
CA HIS A 135 19.54 -2.22 0.79
C HIS A 135 18.53 -1.12 0.47
N ALA A 136 17.23 -1.42 0.57
CA ALA A 136 16.19 -0.43 0.39
C ALA A 136 16.20 0.64 1.52
N PRO A 137 15.64 1.84 1.26
CA PRO A 137 15.46 2.85 2.30
C PRO A 137 14.71 2.30 3.53
N SER A 138 14.88 2.92 4.69
CA SER A 138 14.11 2.62 5.91
C SER A 138 13.03 3.66 6.21
N THR A 139 12.92 4.68 5.36
CA THR A 139 11.96 5.79 5.51
C THR A 139 11.24 6.03 4.20
N TYR A 140 9.92 6.18 4.27
CA TYR A 140 9.03 6.32 3.13
C TYR A 140 8.15 7.54 3.31
N SER A 141 8.29 8.52 2.42
CA SER A 141 7.57 9.80 2.50
C SER A 141 6.37 9.84 1.55
N TYR A 142 5.25 10.33 2.08
CA TYR A 142 4.01 10.59 1.38
C TYR A 142 3.72 12.09 1.48
N ASP A 143 3.81 12.80 0.35
CA ASP A 143 3.58 14.24 0.31
C ASP A 143 2.11 14.53 0.02
N VAL A 144 1.48 15.31 0.90
CA VAL A 144 0.05 15.58 0.84
C VAL A 144 -0.19 16.98 0.29
N SER A 145 -1.00 17.11 -0.75
CA SER A 145 -1.43 18.40 -1.27
C SER A 145 -2.53 19.00 -0.38
N LEU A 146 -2.11 19.75 0.64
CA LEU A 146 -3.01 20.42 1.59
C LEU A 146 -3.73 21.62 0.96
N GLN A 147 -5.03 21.77 1.26
CA GLN A 147 -5.80 22.95 0.92
C GLN A 147 -5.46 24.13 1.85
N PRO A 148 -5.77 25.39 1.47
CA PRO A 148 -5.53 26.53 2.34
C PRO A 148 -6.19 26.39 3.71
N GLY A 149 -5.38 26.47 4.77
CA GLY A 149 -5.82 26.33 6.16
C GLY A 149 -5.81 24.89 6.68
N GLN A 150 -5.48 23.91 5.84
CA GLN A 150 -5.25 22.54 6.30
C GLN A 150 -3.84 22.34 6.84
N GLU A 151 -3.72 21.44 7.81
CA GLU A 151 -2.45 20.95 8.31
C GLU A 151 -2.45 19.42 8.40
N LEU A 152 -1.27 18.82 8.20
CA LEU A 152 -1.05 17.41 8.51
C LEU A 152 -0.52 17.32 9.94
N ALA A 153 -1.08 16.42 10.75
CA ALA A 153 -0.69 16.26 12.15
C ALA A 153 -0.70 14.78 12.56
N LEU A 154 0.19 14.42 13.49
CA LEU A 154 0.14 13.13 14.16
C LEU A 154 -1.01 13.09 15.16
N ILE A 155 -1.74 11.97 15.20
CA ILE A 155 -2.80 11.73 16.17
C ILE A 155 -2.68 10.28 16.65
N GLY A 156 -2.33 10.07 17.93
CA GLY A 156 -2.03 8.73 18.43
C GLY A 156 -0.84 8.09 17.69
N GLU A 157 -1.00 6.85 17.23
CA GLU A 157 -0.03 6.13 16.40
C GLU A 157 -0.27 6.33 14.88
N GLY A 158 -1.30 7.11 14.52
CA GLY A 158 -1.66 7.48 13.15
C GLY A 158 -1.45 8.96 12.86
N ALA A 159 -2.12 9.46 11.83
CA ALA A 159 -2.08 10.86 11.42
C ALA A 159 -3.43 11.35 10.89
N ALA A 160 -3.56 12.65 10.69
CA ALA A 160 -4.76 13.29 10.17
C ALA A 160 -4.42 14.52 9.34
N VAL A 161 -5.21 14.75 8.29
CA VAL A 161 -5.32 16.10 7.71
C VAL A 161 -6.43 16.81 8.46
N LEU A 162 -6.10 17.93 9.08
CA LEU A 162 -7.01 18.76 9.87
C LEU A 162 -7.37 20.02 9.08
N ASP A 163 -8.65 20.39 9.08
CA ASP A 163 -9.12 21.68 8.61
C ASP A 163 -8.86 22.78 9.65
N ALA A 164 -8.99 24.04 9.24
CA ALA A 164 -8.71 25.20 10.09
C ALA A 164 -9.55 25.28 11.38
N ASP A 165 -10.69 24.58 11.44
CA ASP A 165 -11.55 24.48 12.61
C ASP A 165 -11.16 23.31 13.55
N GLY A 166 -10.10 22.58 13.22
CA GLY A 166 -9.60 21.42 13.96
C GLY A 166 -10.37 20.13 13.70
N SER A 167 -11.36 20.13 12.80
CA SER A 167 -12.00 18.91 12.35
C SER A 167 -11.09 18.13 11.40
N ALA A 168 -11.17 16.80 11.43
CA ALA A 168 -10.41 15.98 10.50
C ALA A 168 -11.07 16.02 9.12
N ALA A 169 -10.32 16.42 8.10
CA ALA A 169 -10.68 16.26 6.70
C ALA A 169 -10.41 14.82 6.24
N LEU A 170 -9.33 14.22 6.73
CA LEU A 170 -8.91 12.86 6.41
C LEU A 170 -8.21 12.24 7.62
N LEU A 171 -8.31 10.92 7.78
CA LEU A 171 -7.53 10.17 8.76
C LEU A 171 -6.62 9.16 8.08
N ILE A 172 -5.48 8.95 8.72
CA ILE A 172 -4.47 7.99 8.32
C ILE A 172 -4.37 6.99 9.47
N GLY A 173 -4.49 5.70 9.15
CA GLY A 173 -4.44 4.62 10.14
C GLY A 173 -3.11 4.58 10.88
N GLN A 174 -3.05 3.76 11.92
CA GLN A 174 -1.79 3.51 12.64
C GLN A 174 -0.74 2.91 11.71
N ALA A 175 0.53 3.26 11.89
CA ALA A 175 1.62 2.64 11.14
C ALA A 175 1.71 1.15 11.45
N TRP A 176 1.84 0.32 10.43
CA TRP A 176 2.24 -1.08 10.58
C TRP A 176 3.23 -1.50 9.48
N ALA A 177 4.09 -2.44 9.83
CA ALA A 177 4.97 -3.12 8.89
C ALA A 177 5.04 -4.60 9.26
N MET A 178 5.11 -5.47 8.25
CA MET A 178 5.16 -6.92 8.40
C MET A 178 6.24 -7.50 7.49
N ASP A 179 7.02 -8.44 8.00
CA ASP A 179 8.05 -9.13 7.22
C ASP A 179 7.56 -10.39 6.51
N ALA A 180 8.46 -11.05 5.79
CA ALA A 180 8.13 -12.25 5.02
C ALA A 180 7.85 -13.49 5.88
N ASP A 181 8.26 -13.50 7.15
CA ASP A 181 7.93 -14.57 8.10
C ASP A 181 6.57 -14.31 8.78
N GLY A 182 5.96 -13.15 8.52
CA GLY A 182 4.68 -12.73 9.08
C GLY A 182 4.81 -11.99 10.41
N ASP A 183 6.04 -11.65 10.81
CA ASP A 183 6.31 -10.96 12.06
C ASP A 183 6.16 -9.44 11.89
N ALA A 184 5.66 -8.78 12.94
CA ALA A 184 5.52 -7.34 12.97
C ALA A 184 6.91 -6.66 13.06
N VAL A 185 7.17 -5.72 12.16
CA VAL A 185 8.37 -4.89 12.17
C VAL A 185 8.03 -3.56 12.82
N PRO A 186 8.78 -3.10 13.85
CA PRO A 186 8.51 -1.82 14.49
C PRO A 186 8.51 -0.67 13.47
N THR A 187 7.48 0.16 13.52
CA THR A 187 7.32 1.29 12.60
C THR A 187 6.62 2.45 13.29
N ARG A 188 6.80 3.67 12.78
CA ARG A 188 6.13 4.87 13.29
C ARG A 188 6.03 5.95 12.21
N TYR A 189 5.10 6.88 12.37
CA TYR A 189 5.05 8.09 11.56
C TYR A 189 5.80 9.27 12.17
N SER A 190 6.28 10.16 11.32
CA SER A 190 6.60 11.55 11.64
C SER A 190 5.96 12.48 10.63
N VAL A 191 5.67 13.71 11.02
CA VAL A 191 5.13 14.74 10.13
C VAL A 191 6.06 15.96 10.10
N GLU A 192 6.37 16.42 8.89
CA GLU A 192 7.05 17.69 8.64
C GLU A 192 6.29 18.47 7.56
N GLY A 193 5.62 19.56 7.96
CA GLY A 193 4.80 20.35 7.05
C GLY A 193 3.65 19.53 6.45
N ALA A 194 3.74 19.26 5.16
CA ALA A 194 2.74 18.50 4.40
C ALA A 194 3.17 17.05 4.12
N THR A 195 4.30 16.61 4.69
CA THR A 195 4.89 15.30 4.43
C THR A 195 4.65 14.38 5.62
N LEU A 196 4.02 13.23 5.36
CA LEU A 196 3.98 12.09 6.26
C LEU A 196 5.17 11.18 5.94
N THR A 197 6.05 10.91 6.89
CA THR A 197 7.12 9.92 6.71
C THR A 197 6.90 8.73 7.62
N GLN A 198 6.79 7.54 7.04
CA GLN A 198 6.84 6.29 7.79
C GLN A 198 8.30 5.85 7.98
N HIS A 199 8.67 5.50 9.21
CA HIS A 199 9.98 4.97 9.57
C HIS A 199 9.84 3.49 9.92
N VAL A 200 10.37 2.61 9.08
CA VAL A 200 10.41 1.17 9.34
C VAL A 200 11.73 0.86 10.04
N ASP A 201 11.68 0.52 11.32
CA ASP A 201 12.86 0.19 12.11
C ASP A 201 13.27 -1.27 11.90
N ARG A 202 14.35 -1.43 11.15
CA ARG A 202 14.94 -2.72 10.76
C ARG A 202 16.16 -3.09 11.61
N THR A 203 16.47 -2.27 12.61
CA THR A 203 17.71 -2.36 13.40
C THR A 203 17.46 -2.87 14.81
N SER A 204 16.25 -2.67 15.34
CA SER A 204 15.84 -3.19 16.64
C SER A 204 15.50 -4.69 16.62
N THR A 205 15.26 -5.25 15.44
CA THR A 205 14.97 -6.67 15.17
C THR A 205 16.15 -7.29 14.42
N HIS A 206 16.74 -8.38 14.96
CA HIS A 206 17.98 -8.95 14.40
C HIS A 206 17.75 -9.82 13.15
N ASP A 207 16.49 -10.19 12.85
CA ASP A 207 16.15 -11.20 11.85
C ASP A 207 14.97 -10.76 10.96
N VAL A 208 14.95 -9.50 10.48
CA VAL A 208 13.90 -9.05 9.56
C VAL A 208 13.97 -9.81 8.25
N ALA A 209 12.94 -10.61 7.96
CA ALA A 209 12.80 -11.30 6.69
C ALA A 209 12.35 -10.33 5.58
N TYR A 210 12.67 -10.65 4.33
CA TYR A 210 12.27 -9.83 3.18
C TYR A 210 11.46 -10.65 2.19
N PRO A 211 10.49 -10.03 1.50
CA PRO A 211 10.14 -8.60 1.55
C PRO A 211 9.41 -8.17 2.82
N VAL A 212 9.53 -6.90 3.19
CA VAL A 212 8.68 -6.25 4.22
C VAL A 212 7.59 -5.46 3.52
N VAL A 213 6.34 -5.52 3.99
CA VAL A 213 5.26 -4.64 3.54
C VAL A 213 4.97 -3.63 4.64
N ALA A 214 4.88 -2.36 4.28
CA ALA A 214 4.48 -1.29 5.18
C ALA A 214 3.32 -0.46 4.61
N ASP A 215 2.51 0.14 5.46
CA ASP A 215 1.35 0.97 5.09
C ASP A 215 1.68 2.47 4.93
N PRO A 216 0.75 3.30 4.39
CA PRO A 216 -0.45 3.72 5.12
C PRO A 216 -1.79 3.26 4.54
N VAL A 217 -2.81 3.28 5.39
CA VAL A 217 -4.22 3.39 4.98
C VAL A 217 -4.74 4.82 5.18
N TRP A 218 -5.43 5.34 4.17
CA TRP A 218 -6.01 6.68 4.12
C TRP A 218 -7.53 6.54 4.14
N PHE A 219 -8.15 6.79 5.29
CA PHE A 219 -9.59 6.68 5.49
C PHE A 219 -10.32 7.83 4.85
N ALA A 220 -11.36 7.49 4.09
CA ALA A 220 -12.08 8.46 3.31
C ALA A 220 -12.89 9.43 4.19
N PRO A 221 -13.07 10.71 3.80
CA PRO A 221 -13.88 11.68 4.54
C PRO A 221 -15.31 11.20 4.86
N ALA A 222 -15.88 10.32 4.04
CA ALA A 222 -17.19 9.71 4.26
C ALA A 222 -17.23 8.87 5.54
N VAL A 223 -16.14 8.18 5.89
CA VAL A 223 -16.02 7.41 7.13
C VAL A 223 -16.10 8.35 8.33
N LEU A 224 -15.40 9.48 8.28
CA LEU A 224 -15.45 10.51 9.33
C LEU A 224 -16.86 11.06 9.54
N ARG A 225 -17.52 11.49 8.45
CA ARG A 225 -18.90 12.00 8.50
C ARG A 225 -19.87 10.95 9.03
N CYS A 226 -19.70 9.71 8.61
CA CYS A 226 -20.49 8.59 9.08
C CYS A 226 -20.37 8.37 10.60
N LEU A 227 -19.13 8.32 11.11
CA LEU A 227 -18.86 8.13 12.54
C LEU A 227 -19.36 9.30 13.39
N ALA A 228 -19.22 10.53 12.90
CA ALA A 228 -19.81 11.70 13.53
C ALA A 228 -21.34 11.63 13.55
N GLY A 229 -21.97 11.19 12.46
CA GLY A 229 -23.43 11.07 12.34
C GLY A 229 -24.08 10.07 13.30
N ILE A 230 -23.34 9.08 13.78
CA ILE A 230 -23.78 8.14 14.83
C ILE A 230 -23.43 8.60 16.25
N GLY A 231 -22.89 9.82 16.41
CA GLY A 231 -22.66 10.47 17.70
C GLY A 231 -21.25 10.30 18.28
N LEU A 232 -20.27 9.78 17.54
CA LEU A 232 -18.88 9.81 17.97
C LEU A 232 -18.30 11.21 17.81
N ASN A 233 -17.52 11.66 18.78
CA ASN A 233 -16.81 12.94 18.70
C ASN A 233 -15.39 12.77 18.12
N GLY A 234 -14.76 13.89 17.74
CA GLY A 234 -13.42 13.91 17.13
C GLY A 234 -12.38 13.03 17.86
N PRO A 235 -12.19 13.18 19.19
CA PRO A 235 -11.28 12.34 19.95
C PRO A 235 -11.58 10.83 19.90
N GLN A 236 -12.86 10.44 19.93
CA GLN A 236 -13.25 9.02 19.83
C GLN A 236 -12.95 8.45 18.44
N ILE A 237 -13.28 9.21 17.39
CA ILE A 237 -13.04 8.82 16.00
C ILE A 237 -11.55 8.67 15.74
N ALA A 238 -10.78 9.68 16.16
CA ALA A 238 -9.34 9.68 16.03
C ALA A 238 -8.70 8.49 16.75
N ASN A 239 -9.12 8.18 17.98
CA ASN A 239 -8.59 7.02 18.71
C ASN A 239 -8.90 5.70 18.01
N ILE A 240 -10.12 5.50 17.51
CA ILE A 240 -10.51 4.25 16.83
C ILE A 240 -9.66 4.00 15.57
N ILE A 241 -9.37 5.05 14.82
CA ILE A 241 -8.62 4.96 13.56
C ILE A 241 -7.11 4.95 13.80
N ALA A 242 -6.62 5.70 14.79
CA ALA A 242 -5.21 5.80 15.13
C ALA A 242 -4.67 4.63 15.95
N THR A 243 -5.53 3.79 16.53
CA THR A 243 -5.11 2.58 17.28
C THR A 243 -5.65 1.29 16.67
N GLY A 244 -6.21 1.37 15.46
CA GLY A 244 -6.87 0.25 14.81
C GLY A 244 -6.18 -0.16 13.51
N THR A 245 -5.97 -1.47 13.33
CA THR A 245 -5.77 -2.03 11.98
C THR A 245 -7.10 -2.00 11.22
N PRO A 246 -7.09 -2.00 9.88
CA PRO A 246 -8.30 -2.08 9.08
C PRO A 246 -9.39 -3.06 9.56
N GLY A 247 -9.00 -4.30 9.87
CA GLY A 247 -9.93 -5.33 10.33
C GLY A 247 -10.33 -5.22 11.80
N SER A 248 -9.65 -4.38 12.59
CA SER A 248 -10.10 -4.04 13.95
C SER A 248 -11.28 -3.08 13.95
N LEU A 249 -11.46 -2.28 12.90
CA LEU A 249 -12.55 -1.30 12.79
C LEU A 249 -13.94 -1.93 12.94
N PRO A 250 -14.29 -3.06 12.28
CA PRO A 250 -15.54 -3.76 12.55
C PRO A 250 -15.79 -4.11 14.03
N SER A 251 -14.75 -4.53 14.75
CA SER A 251 -14.87 -4.89 16.17
C SER A 251 -14.98 -3.67 17.08
N ALA A 252 -14.30 -2.59 16.73
CA ALA A 252 -14.27 -1.34 17.50
C ALA A 252 -15.53 -0.49 17.30
N LEU A 253 -16.14 -0.55 16.12
CA LEU A 253 -17.14 0.43 15.70
C LEU A 253 -18.60 0.03 15.94
N GLY A 254 -18.88 -1.21 16.32
CA GLY A 254 -20.27 -1.66 16.51
C GLY A 254 -21.08 -1.66 15.20
N ARG A 255 -22.27 -2.27 15.24
CA ARG A 255 -23.04 -2.56 14.01
C ARG A 255 -23.52 -1.33 13.24
N ALA A 256 -23.84 -0.24 13.93
CA ALA A 256 -24.37 0.97 13.29
C ALA A 256 -23.31 1.70 12.46
N ALA A 257 -22.10 1.84 13.01
CA ALA A 257 -20.96 2.39 12.28
C ALA A 257 -20.55 1.51 11.10
N LEU A 258 -20.55 0.19 11.28
CA LEU A 258 -20.27 -0.78 10.22
C LEU A 258 -21.28 -0.74 9.06
N ALA A 259 -22.56 -0.51 9.37
CA ALA A 259 -23.59 -0.35 8.36
C ALA A 259 -23.37 0.96 7.60
N CYS A 260 -23.16 2.04 8.33
CA CYS A 260 -22.95 3.37 7.79
C CYS A 260 -21.67 3.48 6.92
N ILE A 261 -20.56 2.89 7.33
CA ILE A 261 -19.31 2.83 6.55
C ILE A 261 -19.50 2.03 5.25
N ARG A 262 -20.38 1.02 5.25
CA ARG A 262 -20.73 0.21 4.07
C ARG A 262 -21.87 0.82 3.23
N GLY A 263 -22.30 2.03 3.54
CA GLY A 263 -23.43 2.69 2.86
C GLY A 263 -24.76 1.95 3.00
N LYS A 264 -24.97 1.21 4.10
CA LYS A 264 -26.19 0.42 4.39
C LYS A 264 -27.01 1.00 5.54
#